data_AF-A0AA40KSI7-F1
#
_entry.id   AF-A0AA40KSI7-F1
#
_cell.length_a   1.000
_cell.length_b   1.000
_cell.length_c   1.000
_cell.angle_alpha   90.00
_cell.angle_beta   90.00
_cell.angle_gamma   90.00
#
_symmetry.space_group_name_H-M   'P 1'
#
loop_
_entity.id
_entity.type
_entity.pdbx_description
1 polymer ?
#
loop_
_entity_poly.entity_id
_entity_poly.type
_entity_poly.pdbx_seq_one_letter_code
_entity_poly.pdbx_strand_id
1 'polypeptide(L)' 'MLSGIERAHKEGRLASLIGVEGGHAVGASLAVLRMLYELGARYLTLTHTCNTPW' A
#
# COMPACT_ATOMS: atom_id res chain seq x y z
N MET A 1 10.17 -6.60 6.12
CA MET A 1 9.51 -6.10 4.88
C MET A 1 10.54 -5.91 3.77
N LEU A 2 11.63 -5.18 4.01
CA LEU A 2 12.78 -5.08 3.08
C LEU A 2 13.42 -6.44 2.78
N SER A 3 13.50 -7.33 3.76
CA SER A 3 14.07 -8.68 3.61
C SER A 3 13.44 -9.52 2.48
N GLY A 4 12.14 -9.34 2.18
CA GLY A 4 11.47 -10.06 1.10
C GLY A 4 11.88 -9.54 -0.29
N ILE A 5 11.99 -8.22 -0.42
CA ILE A 5 12.42 -7.54 -1.65
C ILE A 5 13.89 -7.84 -1.92
N GLU A 6 14.74 -7.71 -0.91
CA GLU A 6 16.17 -8.01 -0.99
C GLU A 6 16.44 -9.46 -1.37
N ARG A 7 15.68 -10.41 -0.80
CA ARG A 7 15.78 -11.83 -1.17
C ARG A 7 15.36 -12.06 -2.61
N ALA A 8 14.21 -11.53 -3.04
CA ALA A 8 13.74 -11.68 -4.41
C ALA A 8 14.77 -11.12 -5.40
N HIS A 9 15.38 -9.97 -5.11
CA HIS A 9 16.45 -9.39 -5.92
C HIS A 9 17.68 -10.30 -5.99
N LYS A 10 18.15 -10.84 -4.85
CA LYS A 10 19.28 -11.78 -4.81
C LYS A 10 19.01 -13.08 -5.58
N GLU A 11 17.77 -13.55 -5.58
CA GLU A 11 17.34 -14.74 -6.32
C GLU A 11 17.06 -14.48 -7.81
N GLY A 12 17.22 -13.24 -8.30
CA GLY A 12 16.89 -12.88 -9.69
C GLY A 12 15.39 -12.90 -9.99
N ARG A 13 14.54 -12.76 -8.96
CA ARG A 13 13.08 -12.80 -9.05
C ARG A 13 12.50 -11.39 -9.03
N LEU A 14 11.37 -11.21 -9.73
CA LEU A 14 10.61 -9.98 -9.67
C LEU A 14 9.84 -9.88 -8.34
N ALA A 15 10.08 -8.81 -7.59
CA ALA A 15 9.29 -8.46 -6.41
C ALA A 15 8.10 -7.58 -6.83
N SER A 16 6.93 -7.84 -6.28
CA SER A 16 5.74 -7.00 -6.44
C SER A 16 5.20 -6.61 -5.08
N LEU A 17 4.74 -5.37 -4.96
CA LEU A 17 4.19 -4.78 -3.74
C LEU A 17 2.78 -4.27 -4.04
N ILE A 18 1.89 -4.41 -3.05
CA ILE A 18 0.54 -3.86 -3.13
C ILE A 18 0.60 -2.39 -2.71
N GLY A 19 0.21 -1.51 -3.63
CA GLY A 19 0.04 -0.09 -3.41
C GLY A 19 -1.43 0.32 -3.52
N VAL A 20 -1.81 1.37 -2.80
CA VAL A 20 -3.13 2.00 -2.92
C VAL A 20 -2.93 3.43 -3.39
N GLU A 21 -3.57 3.81 -4.49
CA GLU A 21 -3.49 5.17 -5.04
C GLU A 21 -4.76 5.96 -4.66
N GLY A 22 -4.57 7.03 -3.90
CA GLY A 22 -5.60 7.93 -3.43
C GLY A 22 -6.29 7.45 -2.15
N GLY A 23 -6.50 8.37 -1.20
CA GLY A 23 -7.14 8.08 0.08
C GLY A 23 -8.66 7.83 0.04
N HIS A 24 -9.32 7.93 -1.13
CA HIS A 24 -10.78 7.76 -1.23
C HIS A 24 -11.22 6.36 -0.78
N ALA A 25 -10.45 5.32 -1.08
CA ALA A 25 -10.73 3.95 -0.66
C ALA A 25 -10.66 3.76 0.86
N VAL A 26 -9.94 4.64 1.58
CA VAL A 26 -9.89 4.62 3.06
C VAL A 26 -11.16 5.19 3.68
N GLY A 27 -11.82 6.13 2.99
CA GLY A 27 -13.08 6.73 3.45
C GLY A 27 -13.02 7.32 4.85
N ALA A 28 -11.93 8.00 5.21
CA ALA A 28 -11.64 8.54 6.55
C ALA A 28 -11.71 7.49 7.70
N SER A 29 -11.66 6.20 7.38
CA SER A 29 -11.78 5.12 8.35
C SER A 29 -10.44 4.48 8.65
N LEU A 30 -9.96 4.66 9.89
CA LEU A 30 -8.77 3.97 10.38
C LEU A 30 -8.95 2.44 10.42
N ALA A 31 -10.19 1.94 10.48
CA ALA A 31 -10.47 0.52 10.39
C ALA A 31 -10.18 0.01 8.97
N VAL A 32 -10.59 0.74 7.93
CA VAL A 32 -10.30 0.40 6.54
C VAL A 32 -8.80 0.48 6.27
N LEU A 33 -8.12 1.51 6.78
CA LEU A 33 -6.66 1.62 6.68
C LEU A 33 -5.95 0.38 7.27
N ARG A 34 -6.38 -0.07 8.45
CA ARG A 34 -5.85 -1.30 9.07
C ARG A 34 -6.13 -2.54 8.22
N MET A 35 -7.33 -2.69 7.67
CA MET A 35 -7.65 -3.82 6.79
C MET A 35 -6.77 -3.84 5.54
N LEU A 36 -6.55 -2.68 4.89
CA LEU A 36 -5.65 -2.58 3.73
C LEU A 36 -4.22 -3.00 4.09
N TYR A 37 -3.74 -2.61 5.27
CA TYR A 37 -2.45 -3.05 5.78
C TYR A 37 -2.40 -4.56 6.01
N GLU A 38 -3.41 -5.16 6.64
CA GLU A 38 -3.47 -6.62 6.85
C GLU A 38 -3.51 -7.40 5.54
N LEU A 39 -4.15 -6.85 4.50
CA LEU A 39 -4.18 -7.42 3.14
C LEU A 39 -2.86 -7.27 2.36
N GLY A 40 -1.85 -6.62 2.94
CA GLY A 40 -0.52 -6.52 2.35
C GLY A 40 -0.24 -5.22 1.61
N ALA A 41 -1.12 -4.22 1.68
CA ALA A 41 -0.81 -2.88 1.17
C ALA A 41 0.35 -2.27 1.97
N ARG A 42 1.32 -1.69 1.27
CA ARG A 42 2.56 -1.18 1.87
C ARG A 42 2.98 0.19 1.37
N TYR A 43 2.20 0.73 0.45
CA TYR A 43 2.33 2.06 -0.09
C TYR A 43 0.92 2.64 -0.22
N LEU A 44 0.73 3.89 0.20
CA LEU A 44 -0.52 4.62 0.06
C LEU A 44 -0.18 6.07 -0.31
N THR A 45 -0.79 6.59 -1.37
CA THR A 45 -0.81 8.05 -1.59
C THR A 45 -2.01 8.67 -0.87
N LEU A 46 -1.79 9.82 -0.23
CA LEU A 46 -2.85 10.52 0.52
C LEU A 46 -3.94 11.06 -0.43
N THR A 47 -3.52 11.57 -1.58
CA THR A 47 -4.39 12.17 -2.60
C THR A 47 -4.02 11.64 -3.98
N HIS A 48 -4.88 11.92 -4.96
CA HIS A 48 -4.57 11.78 -6.38
C HIS A 48 -5.12 13.03 -7.09
N THR A 49 -6.07 12.88 -8.02
CA THR A 49 -6.64 14.00 -8.79
C THR A 49 -7.66 14.85 -8.00
N CYS A 50 -8.28 14.28 -6.97
CA CYS A 50 -9.30 14.95 -6.16
C CYS A 50 -8.90 15.02 -4.68
N ASN A 51 -9.46 16.01 -3.99
CA ASN A 51 -9.37 16.13 -2.54
C ASN A 51 -10.07 14.95 -1.87
N THR A 52 -9.50 14.50 -0.76
CA THR A 52 -10.03 13.41 0.04
C THR A 52 -10.47 13.95 1.41
N PRO A 53 -11.55 13.42 1.99
CA PRO A 53 -12.14 13.94 3.23
C PRO A 53 -11.52 13.30 4.50
N TRP A 54 -10.31 12.73 4.36
CA TRP A 54 -9.65 12.04 5.47
C TRP A 54 -9.33 12.98 6.63
#